data_AF-A0A644WMH0-F1
#
_entry.id   AF-A0A644WMH0-F1
#
_cell.length_a   1.000
_cell.length_b   1.000
_cell.length_c   1.000
_cell.angle_alpha   90.00
_cell.angle_beta   90.00
_cell.angle_gamma   90.00
#
_symmetry.space_group_name_H-M   'P 1'
#
loop_
_entity.id
_entity.type
_entity.pdbx_description
1 polymer ?
#
loop_
_entity_poly.entity_id
_entity_poly.type
_entity_poly.pdbx_seq_one_letter_code
_entity_poly.pdbx_strand_id
1 'polypeptide(L)'
;MCGPHYTRLKTLIEGNLDVYAAHLPLDAHSEVGNNITIARKLGLQDIQGFAEHKGRMLGFKGTLADGRSAEWISARLGFKNPLILPFGDKVIHRVGIVSGGASSDVLAALSDDLDCFITGEFEHQYYHDAAEGGITVIAGGHYVTETFGPLALMEHIRETFSLNVVFVANPTGL
;
A
#
# COMPACT_ATOMS: atom_id res chain seq x y z
N MET A 1 -24.61 23.11 9.93
CA MET A 1 -23.52 22.72 9.01
C MET A 1 -24.02 22.92 7.58
N CYS A 2 -23.22 23.42 6.65
CA CYS A 2 -23.59 23.59 5.24
C CYS A 2 -22.50 23.03 4.31
N GLY A 3 -22.76 22.95 3.01
CA GLY A 3 -21.78 22.48 2.02
C GLY A 3 -21.52 20.96 2.05
N PRO A 4 -20.37 20.49 1.52
CA PRO A 4 -20.10 19.05 1.31
C PRO A 4 -20.18 18.20 2.59
N HIS A 5 -19.75 18.72 3.73
CA HIS A 5 -19.85 18.00 5.02
C HIS A 5 -21.30 17.77 5.44
N TYR A 6 -22.16 18.78 5.25
CA TYR A 6 -23.59 18.62 5.50
C TYR A 6 -24.20 17.56 4.60
N THR A 7 -23.89 17.59 3.30
CA THR A 7 -24.41 16.59 2.35
C THR A 7 -24.02 15.17 2.75
N ARG A 8 -22.74 14.93 3.11
CA ARG A 8 -22.26 13.61 3.57
C ARG A 8 -23.00 13.14 4.82
N LEU A 9 -23.09 13.98 5.86
CA LEU A 9 -23.78 13.61 7.10
C LEU A 9 -25.28 13.39 6.89
N LYS A 10 -25.94 14.24 6.10
CA LYS A 10 -27.35 14.10 5.76
C LYS A 10 -27.61 12.73 5.11
N THR A 11 -26.81 12.33 4.12
CA THR A 11 -26.93 11.02 3.47
C THR A 11 -26.79 9.86 4.46
N LEU A 12 -25.84 9.93 5.39
CA LEU A 12 -25.64 8.86 6.39
C LEU A 12 -26.83 8.77 7.35
N ILE A 13 -27.32 9.90 7.85
CA ILE A 13 -28.44 9.95 8.80
C ILE A 13 -29.75 9.50 8.13
N GLU A 14 -30.07 10.03 6.95
CA GLU A 14 -31.29 9.65 6.21
C GLU A 14 -31.26 8.19 5.75
N GLY A 15 -30.06 7.64 5.48
CA GLY A 15 -29.87 6.24 5.14
C GLY A 15 -29.78 5.30 6.34
N ASN A 16 -29.83 5.82 7.57
CA ASN A 16 -29.58 5.05 8.80
C ASN A 16 -28.30 4.20 8.72
N LEU A 17 -27.20 4.83 8.27
CA LEU A 17 -25.91 4.19 8.03
C LEU A 17 -24.92 4.48 9.15
N ASP A 18 -24.31 3.43 9.69
CA ASP A 18 -23.13 3.55 10.54
C ASP A 18 -21.86 3.75 9.69
N VAL A 19 -20.92 4.55 10.21
CA VAL A 19 -19.61 4.75 9.59
C VAL A 19 -18.52 4.35 10.57
N TYR A 20 -17.69 3.41 10.13
CA TYR A 20 -16.48 3.00 10.81
C TYR A 20 -15.27 3.29 9.91
N ALA A 21 -14.20 3.81 10.50
CA ALA A 21 -12.96 4.10 9.80
C ALA A 21 -11.77 3.48 10.53
N ALA A 22 -10.99 2.67 9.82
CA ALA A 22 -9.69 2.18 10.25
C ALA A 22 -8.65 2.65 9.24
N HIS A 23 -7.70 3.47 9.70
CA HIS A 23 -6.62 4.03 8.91
C HIS A 23 -5.34 3.19 9.15
N LEU A 24 -4.31 3.76 9.80
CA LEU A 24 -3.07 3.07 10.17
C LEU A 24 -3.23 1.64 10.75
N PRO A 25 -4.24 1.33 11.59
CA PRO A 25 -4.45 -0.05 12.03
C PRO A 25 -4.74 -1.03 10.90
N LEU A 26 -5.46 -0.60 9.86
CA LEU A 26 -5.70 -1.40 8.67
C LEU A 26 -4.44 -1.48 7.81
N ASP A 27 -3.65 -0.42 7.68
CA ASP A 27 -2.38 -0.49 6.92
C ASP A 27 -1.41 -1.53 7.49
N ALA A 28 -1.25 -1.51 8.81
CA ALA A 28 -0.28 -2.31 9.55
C ALA A 28 -0.78 -3.72 9.94
N HIS A 29 -2.06 -4.04 9.73
CA HIS A 29 -2.61 -5.31 10.21
C HIS A 29 -1.93 -6.51 9.54
N SER A 30 -1.43 -7.46 10.32
CA SER A 30 -0.68 -8.63 9.85
C SER A 30 -1.51 -9.68 9.11
N GLU A 31 -2.81 -9.46 8.89
CA GLU A 31 -3.72 -10.45 8.29
C GLU A 31 -4.49 -9.85 7.13
N VAL A 32 -5.18 -8.74 7.37
CA VAL A 32 -6.05 -8.10 6.38
C VAL A 32 -5.53 -6.74 5.92
N GLY A 33 -4.30 -6.38 6.28
CA GLY A 33 -3.81 -5.04 6.01
C GLY A 33 -3.35 -4.79 4.58
N ASN A 34 -3.27 -3.52 4.21
CA ASN A 34 -2.84 -3.12 2.86
C ASN A 34 -1.47 -3.73 2.53
N ASN A 35 -0.49 -3.48 3.39
CA ASN A 35 0.91 -3.83 3.14
C ASN A 35 1.15 -5.35 3.15
N ILE A 36 0.54 -6.09 4.09
CA ILE A 36 0.68 -7.54 4.14
C ILE A 36 0.00 -8.23 2.95
N THR A 37 -1.13 -7.69 2.48
CA THR A 37 -1.86 -8.24 1.34
C THR A 37 -1.07 -8.05 0.04
N ILE A 38 -0.41 -6.90 -0.13
CA ILE A 38 0.53 -6.66 -1.23
C ILE A 38 1.70 -7.66 -1.15
N ALA A 39 2.33 -7.80 0.02
CA ALA A 39 3.46 -8.71 0.22
C ALA A 39 3.11 -10.17 -0.13
N ARG A 40 1.95 -10.66 0.33
CA ARG A 40 1.45 -12.01 0.01
C ARG A 40 1.10 -12.17 -1.47
N LYS A 41 0.51 -11.16 -2.12
CA LYS A 41 0.17 -11.23 -3.55
C LYS A 41 1.41 -11.33 -4.44
N LEU A 42 2.50 -10.69 -4.04
CA LEU A 42 3.82 -10.81 -4.68
C LEU A 42 4.48 -12.16 -4.40
N GLY A 43 4.09 -12.85 -3.33
CA GLY A 43 4.73 -14.09 -2.88
C GLY A 43 6.06 -13.83 -2.18
N LEU A 44 6.16 -12.71 -1.44
CA LEU A 44 7.36 -12.43 -0.64
C LEU A 44 7.58 -13.51 0.42
N GLN A 45 8.84 -13.86 0.63
CA GLN A 45 9.32 -14.73 1.70
C GLN A 45 9.89 -13.87 2.84
N ASP A 46 10.06 -14.50 4.01
CA ASP A 46 10.65 -13.88 5.21
C ASP A 46 10.05 -12.51 5.55
N ILE A 47 8.72 -12.40 5.48
CA ILE A 47 8.01 -11.14 5.65
C ILE A 47 8.19 -10.61 7.09
N GLN A 48 8.69 -9.39 7.21
CA GLN A 48 8.95 -8.70 8.47
C GLN A 48 8.35 -7.29 8.46
N GLY A 49 8.10 -6.74 9.64
CA GLY A 49 7.69 -5.34 9.78
C GLY A 49 8.78 -4.39 9.26
N PHE A 50 8.35 -3.30 8.65
CA PHE A 50 9.18 -2.28 8.01
C PHE A 50 8.57 -0.89 8.22
N ALA A 51 9.37 0.17 8.05
CA ALA A 51 8.97 1.57 8.17
C ALA A 51 8.28 1.91 9.50
N GLU A 52 9.08 2.23 10.52
CA GLU A 52 8.57 2.58 11.84
C GLU A 52 7.94 3.98 11.85
N HIS A 53 6.69 4.05 12.28
CA HIS A 53 5.99 5.29 12.58
C HIS A 53 5.46 5.26 14.01
N LYS A 54 6.00 6.12 14.88
CA LYS A 54 5.56 6.29 16.27
C LYS A 54 5.53 4.97 17.06
N GLY A 55 6.60 4.16 16.95
CA GLY A 55 6.73 2.89 17.67
C GLY A 55 5.94 1.73 17.07
N ARG A 56 5.43 1.86 15.83
CA ARG A 56 4.75 0.79 15.10
C ARG A 56 5.30 0.66 13.69
N MET A 57 5.51 -0.56 13.24
CA MET A 57 5.84 -0.83 11.84
C MET A 57 4.57 -0.72 11.01
N LEU A 58 4.54 0.20 10.05
CA LEU A 58 3.40 0.36 9.15
C LEU A 58 3.52 -0.53 7.92
N GLY A 59 4.73 -0.65 7.40
CA GLY A 59 5.06 -1.42 6.20
C GLY A 59 5.44 -2.86 6.49
N PHE A 60 5.65 -3.58 5.40
CA PHE A 60 6.29 -4.90 5.42
C PHE A 60 7.44 -4.94 4.42
N LYS A 61 8.48 -5.70 4.74
CA LYS A 61 9.56 -6.05 3.82
C LYS A 61 9.69 -7.55 3.71
N GLY A 62 10.27 -8.02 2.61
CA GLY A 62 10.54 -9.44 2.38
C GLY A 62 11.32 -9.67 1.10
N THR A 63 11.46 -10.94 0.71
CA THR A 63 12.32 -11.34 -0.40
C THR A 63 11.57 -12.07 -1.51
N LEU A 64 11.96 -11.80 -2.76
CA LEU A 64 11.59 -12.57 -3.95
C LEU A 64 12.73 -13.55 -4.26
N ALA A 65 12.51 -14.85 -4.01
CA ALA A 65 13.56 -15.86 -4.13
C ALA A 65 14.23 -15.88 -5.52
N ASP A 66 13.44 -15.85 -6.58
CA ASP A 66 13.93 -15.92 -7.96
C ASP A 66 14.34 -14.55 -8.54
N GLY A 67 14.10 -13.46 -7.81
CA GLY A 67 14.22 -12.10 -8.32
C GLY A 67 13.20 -11.76 -9.41
N ARG A 68 12.75 -10.50 -9.49
CA ARG A 68 11.79 -10.04 -10.51
C ARG A 68 12.13 -8.65 -11.02
N SER A 69 11.60 -8.29 -12.20
CA SER A 69 11.70 -6.91 -12.69
C SER A 69 10.60 -6.03 -12.09
N ALA A 70 10.79 -4.71 -12.12
CA ALA A 70 9.81 -3.74 -11.65
C ALA A 70 8.46 -3.85 -12.41
N GLU A 71 8.52 -4.17 -13.70
CA GLU A 71 7.34 -4.38 -14.55
C GLU A 71 6.57 -5.62 -14.12
N TRP A 72 7.27 -6.71 -13.77
CA TRP A 72 6.61 -7.91 -13.24
C TRP A 72 5.89 -7.61 -11.93
N ILE A 73 6.54 -6.88 -11.01
CA ILE A 73 5.95 -6.50 -9.72
C ILE A 73 4.69 -5.67 -9.94
N SER A 74 4.78 -4.67 -10.80
CA SER A 74 3.66 -3.78 -11.15
C SER A 74 2.49 -4.53 -11.80
N ALA A 75 2.77 -5.42 -12.74
CA ALA A 75 1.77 -6.25 -13.40
C ALA A 75 1.11 -7.23 -12.41
N ARG A 76 1.89 -7.84 -11.52
CA ARG A 76 1.40 -8.77 -10.49
C ARG A 76 0.45 -8.07 -9.51
N LEU A 77 0.73 -6.82 -9.16
CA LEU A 77 -0.12 -6.03 -8.27
C LEU A 77 -1.35 -5.46 -9.00
N GLY A 78 -1.29 -5.30 -10.32
CA GLY A 78 -2.36 -4.75 -11.14
C GLY A 78 -2.34 -3.23 -11.21
N PHE A 79 -1.17 -2.61 -11.00
CA PHE A 79 -1.00 -1.17 -11.12
C PHE A 79 -1.13 -0.76 -12.58
N LYS A 80 -1.95 0.27 -12.85
CA LYS A 80 -2.14 0.83 -14.19
C LYS A 80 -1.30 2.08 -14.32
N ASN A 81 -0.34 2.06 -15.24
CA ASN A 81 0.61 3.16 -15.47
C ASN A 81 1.32 3.64 -14.19
N PRO A 82 1.93 2.74 -13.39
CA PRO A 82 2.66 3.14 -12.20
C PRO A 82 3.85 4.03 -12.58
N LEU A 83 4.24 4.91 -11.66
CA LEU A 83 5.54 5.56 -11.73
C LEU A 83 6.59 4.54 -11.31
N ILE A 84 7.53 4.23 -12.20
CA ILE A 84 8.69 3.39 -11.91
C ILE A 84 9.93 4.26 -12.06
N LEU A 85 10.73 4.33 -10.98
CA LEU A 85 12.04 4.97 -10.97
C LEU A 85 13.10 3.86 -10.85
N PRO A 86 13.69 3.40 -11.97
CA PRO A 86 14.56 2.23 -11.98
C PRO A 86 16.02 2.59 -11.67
N PHE A 87 16.27 3.15 -10.47
CA PHE A 87 17.63 3.55 -10.09
C PHE A 87 18.49 2.38 -9.56
N GLY A 88 17.83 1.33 -9.07
CA GLY A 88 18.51 0.12 -8.60
C GLY A 88 18.70 -0.94 -9.67
N ASP A 89 19.02 -2.15 -9.23
CA ASP A 89 19.25 -3.29 -10.10
C ASP A 89 17.98 -3.72 -10.86
N LYS A 90 18.18 -4.26 -12.06
CA LYS A 90 17.08 -4.79 -12.90
C LYS A 90 16.38 -6.01 -12.28
N VAL A 91 17.09 -6.74 -11.41
CA VAL A 91 16.60 -7.94 -10.74
C VAL A 91 16.42 -7.60 -9.26
N ILE A 92 15.17 -7.48 -8.85
CA ILE A 92 14.77 -7.09 -7.50
C ILE A 92 14.52 -8.34 -6.67
N HIS A 93 15.23 -8.46 -5.56
CA HIS A 93 15.03 -9.51 -4.56
C HIS A 93 14.40 -8.94 -3.28
N ARG A 94 14.96 -7.86 -2.73
CA ARG A 94 14.56 -7.28 -1.45
C ARG A 94 13.55 -6.17 -1.67
N VAL A 95 12.34 -6.33 -1.16
CA VAL A 95 11.21 -5.43 -1.42
C VAL A 95 10.67 -4.89 -0.11
N GLY A 96 10.54 -3.57 -0.01
CA GLY A 96 9.82 -2.87 1.05
C GLY A 96 8.51 -2.29 0.54
N ILE A 97 7.46 -2.34 1.34
CA ILE A 97 6.11 -1.91 0.97
C ILE A 97 5.52 -1.02 2.05
N VAL A 98 5.08 0.17 1.67
CA VAL A 98 4.19 1.03 2.46
C VAL A 98 3.17 1.69 1.52
N SER A 99 1.90 1.29 1.57
CA SER A 99 0.81 1.82 0.73
C SER A 99 0.52 3.30 1.00
N GLY A 100 -0.20 3.94 0.07
CA GLY A 100 -0.61 5.33 0.22
C GLY A 100 0.52 6.33 -0.01
N GLY A 101 0.53 7.42 0.75
CA GLY A 101 1.52 8.51 0.63
C GLY A 101 2.73 8.32 1.54
N ALA A 102 3.68 7.47 1.14
CA ALA A 102 4.79 7.02 1.98
C ALA A 102 6.19 7.36 1.42
N SER A 103 6.31 8.45 0.67
CA SER A 103 7.56 8.80 -0.04
C SER A 103 8.79 8.84 0.87
N SER A 104 8.65 9.35 2.10
CA SER A 104 9.74 9.48 3.07
C SER A 104 10.32 8.14 3.52
N ASP A 105 9.53 7.06 3.45
CA ASP A 105 9.96 5.74 3.91
C ASP A 105 10.98 5.09 2.96
N VAL A 106 11.27 5.71 1.81
CA VAL A 106 12.40 5.32 0.96
C VAL A 106 13.74 5.42 1.71
N LEU A 107 13.88 6.35 2.66
CA LEU A 107 15.09 6.46 3.49
C LEU A 107 15.27 5.24 4.41
N ALA A 108 14.17 4.71 4.93
CA ALA A 108 14.18 3.46 5.68
C ALA A 108 14.50 2.27 4.76
N ALA A 109 13.95 2.26 3.54
CA ALA A 109 14.24 1.21 2.56
C ALA A 109 15.72 1.17 2.18
N LEU A 110 16.35 2.34 1.98
CA LEU A 110 17.78 2.47 1.73
C LEU A 110 18.61 2.01 2.93
N SER A 111 18.19 2.37 4.15
CA SER A 111 18.89 1.96 5.38
C SER A 111 18.84 0.44 5.60
N ASP A 112 17.78 -0.20 5.14
CA ASP A 112 17.59 -1.66 5.16
C ASP A 112 18.20 -2.38 3.95
N ASP A 113 18.90 -1.65 3.07
CA ASP A 113 19.49 -2.16 1.84
C ASP A 113 18.46 -2.94 1.01
N LEU A 114 17.31 -2.30 0.71
CA LEU A 114 16.27 -2.88 -0.15
C LEU A 114 16.52 -2.52 -1.61
N ASP A 115 16.23 -3.46 -2.51
CA ASP A 115 16.40 -3.25 -3.96
C ASP A 115 15.24 -2.44 -4.55
N CYS A 116 14.05 -2.56 -3.92
CA CYS A 116 12.84 -1.90 -4.36
C CYS A 116 11.99 -1.41 -3.20
N PHE A 117 11.45 -0.20 -3.33
CA PHE A 117 10.43 0.37 -2.46
C PHE A 117 9.12 0.57 -3.21
N ILE A 118 8.02 0.05 -2.66
CA ILE A 118 6.68 0.13 -3.22
C ILE A 118 5.81 1.06 -2.35
N THR A 119 5.21 2.06 -2.99
CA THR A 119 4.31 3.04 -2.37
C THR A 119 3.11 3.35 -3.27
N GLY A 120 2.15 4.13 -2.79
CA GLY A 120 1.07 4.68 -3.60
C GLY A 120 1.53 5.91 -4.38
N GLU A 121 2.07 6.89 -3.67
CA GLU A 121 2.58 8.15 -4.23
C GLU A 121 4.08 8.32 -3.96
N PHE A 122 4.77 9.02 -4.85
CA PHE A 122 6.17 9.38 -4.66
C PHE A 122 6.42 10.86 -4.97
N GLU A 123 6.87 11.60 -3.96
CA GLU A 123 7.07 13.04 -4.03
C GLU A 123 8.47 13.42 -4.53
N HIS A 124 8.54 14.53 -5.27
CA HIS A 124 9.79 15.04 -5.85
C HIS A 124 10.91 15.23 -4.83
N GLN A 125 10.58 15.61 -3.59
CA GLN A 125 11.56 15.86 -2.54
C GLN A 125 12.47 14.66 -2.22
N TYR A 126 12.00 13.42 -2.45
CA TYR A 126 12.77 12.20 -2.20
C TYR A 126 13.36 11.57 -3.48
N TYR A 127 13.24 12.25 -4.62
CA TYR A 127 13.73 11.76 -5.90
C TYR A 127 15.25 11.51 -5.87
N HIS A 128 16.00 12.50 -5.37
CA HIS A 128 17.45 12.42 -5.32
C HIS A 128 17.93 11.39 -4.29
N ASP A 129 17.26 11.27 -3.15
CA ASP A 129 17.56 10.21 -2.18
C ASP A 129 17.46 8.82 -2.81
N ALA A 130 16.39 8.57 -3.56
CA ALA A 130 16.21 7.29 -4.27
C ALA A 130 17.24 7.08 -5.39
N ALA A 131 17.56 8.13 -6.14
CA ALA A 131 18.50 8.06 -7.26
C ALA A 131 19.93 7.83 -6.79
N GLU A 132 20.38 8.58 -5.79
CA GLU A 132 21.73 8.49 -5.22
C GLU A 132 21.90 7.24 -4.38
N GLY A 133 20.83 6.79 -3.72
CA GLY A 133 20.79 5.53 -2.98
C GLY A 133 20.67 4.28 -3.86
N GLY A 134 20.40 4.42 -5.16
CA GLY A 134 20.34 3.31 -6.10
C GLY A 134 19.21 2.31 -5.82
N ILE A 135 18.03 2.80 -5.43
CA ILE A 135 16.85 1.97 -5.14
C ILE A 135 15.79 2.12 -6.23
N THR A 136 15.18 1.00 -6.63
CA THR A 136 14.01 1.08 -7.52
C THR A 136 12.78 1.54 -6.73
N VAL A 137 12.07 2.55 -7.22
CA VAL A 137 10.78 2.97 -6.63
C VAL A 137 9.64 2.61 -7.55
N ILE A 138 8.57 2.02 -7.00
CA ILE A 138 7.32 1.74 -7.70
C ILE A 138 6.18 2.44 -6.96
N ALA A 139 5.63 3.50 -7.54
CA ALA A 139 4.43 4.18 -7.05
C ALA A 139 3.20 3.74 -7.86
N GLY A 140 2.33 2.96 -7.22
CA GLY A 140 1.19 2.27 -7.83
C GLY A 140 -0.14 3.03 -7.84
N GLY A 141 -0.17 4.25 -7.32
CA GLY A 141 -1.36 5.06 -7.07
C GLY A 141 -1.90 4.88 -5.65
N HIS A 142 -2.24 5.98 -4.99
CA HIS A 142 -2.68 5.98 -3.58
C HIS A 142 -3.92 5.12 -3.40
N TYR A 143 -4.96 5.40 -4.18
CA TYR A 143 -6.22 4.68 -4.11
C TYR A 143 -6.02 3.19 -4.34
N VAL A 144 -5.22 2.83 -5.35
CA VAL A 144 -5.02 1.43 -5.74
C VAL A 144 -4.31 0.66 -4.63
N THR A 145 -3.22 1.21 -4.10
CA THR A 145 -2.43 0.55 -3.04
C THR A 145 -3.19 0.41 -1.71
N GLU A 146 -4.17 1.28 -1.45
CA GLU A 146 -5.02 1.18 -0.26
C GLU A 146 -6.35 0.45 -0.47
N THR A 147 -6.57 -0.16 -1.64
CA THR A 147 -7.73 -1.06 -1.84
C THR A 147 -7.49 -2.48 -1.34
N PHE A 148 -6.23 -2.88 -1.18
CA PHE A 148 -5.86 -4.26 -0.84
C PHE A 148 -6.40 -4.68 0.54
N GLY A 149 -6.29 -3.81 1.53
CA GLY A 149 -6.74 -4.03 2.89
C GLY A 149 -8.26 -4.06 3.02
N PRO A 150 -9.00 -3.05 2.52
CA PRO A 150 -10.47 -3.09 2.48
C PRO A 150 -11.04 -4.32 1.77
N LEU A 151 -10.42 -4.77 0.67
CA LEU A 151 -10.84 -5.99 -0.02
C LEU A 151 -10.56 -7.25 0.82
N ALA A 152 -9.39 -7.34 1.47
CA ALA A 152 -9.08 -8.45 2.37
C ALA A 152 -10.01 -8.48 3.59
N LEU A 153 -10.28 -7.32 4.19
CA LEU A 153 -11.20 -7.16 5.32
C LEU A 153 -12.64 -7.50 4.92
N MET A 154 -13.07 -7.14 3.70
CA MET A 154 -14.36 -7.53 3.16
C MET A 154 -14.53 -9.05 3.14
N GLU A 155 -13.55 -9.79 2.63
CA GLU A 155 -13.62 -11.26 2.62
C GLU A 155 -13.60 -11.82 4.05
N HIS A 156 -12.73 -11.30 4.92
CA HIS A 156 -12.67 -11.72 6.32
C HIS A 156 -14.01 -11.53 7.06
N ILE A 157 -14.69 -10.40 6.85
CA ILE A 157 -16.00 -10.13 7.46
C ILE A 157 -17.07 -11.06 6.91
N ARG A 158 -17.08 -11.33 5.60
CA ARG A 158 -18.02 -12.28 4.97
C ARG A 158 -17.86 -13.66 5.57
N GLU A 159 -16.62 -14.16 5.68
CA GLU A 159 -16.33 -15.48 6.21
C GLU A 159 -16.66 -15.60 7.70
N THR A 160 -16.27 -14.59 8.50
CA THR A 160 -16.38 -14.64 9.96
C THR A 160 -17.82 -14.42 10.45
N PHE A 161 -18.55 -13.50 9.81
CA PHE A 161 -19.86 -13.06 10.29
C PHE A 161 -21.01 -13.44 9.36
N SER A 162 -20.73 -14.06 8.20
CA SER A 162 -21.75 -14.41 7.19
C SER A 162 -22.59 -13.20 6.74
N LEU A 163 -21.96 -12.02 6.71
CA LEU A 163 -22.60 -10.78 6.30
C LEU A 163 -22.48 -10.55 4.79
N ASN A 164 -23.49 -9.88 4.21
CA ASN A 164 -23.38 -9.36 2.85
C ASN A 164 -22.53 -8.10 2.87
N VAL A 165 -21.32 -8.19 2.31
CA VAL A 165 -20.39 -7.06 2.21
C VAL A 165 -20.18 -6.71 0.74
N VAL A 166 -20.12 -5.42 0.41
CA VAL A 166 -19.85 -4.92 -0.94
C VAL A 166 -18.74 -3.88 -0.87
N PHE A 167 -17.76 -3.99 -1.76
CA PHE A 167 -16.75 -2.94 -1.96
C PHE A 167 -17.29 -1.90 -2.94
N VAL A 168 -17.43 -0.66 -2.47
CA VAL A 168 -17.86 0.48 -3.30
C VAL A 168 -16.63 1.21 -3.83
N ALA A 169 -16.25 0.92 -5.06
CA ALA A 169 -15.07 1.52 -5.67
C ALA A 169 -15.32 2.99 -6.09
N ASN A 170 -14.33 3.85 -5.84
CA ASN A 170 -14.32 5.25 -6.27
C ASN A 170 -12.89 5.66 -6.73
N PRO A 171 -12.42 5.13 -7.87
CA PRO A 171 -11.06 5.40 -8.33
C PRO A 171 -10.87 6.88 -8.65
N THR A 172 -9.80 7.47 -8.12
CA THR A 172 -9.47 8.89 -8.27
C THR A 172 -8.59 9.18 -9.48
N GLY A 173 -7.89 8.17 -10.00
CA GLY A 173 -6.88 8.34 -11.05
C GLY A 173 -5.56 8.95 -10.56
N LEU A 174 -5.38 9.02 -9.23
CA LEU A 174 -4.17 9.44 -8.53
C LEU A 174 -3.49 8.24 -7.86
#